data_AF-A0A9X5X6F4-F1
#
_entry.id   AF-A0A9X5X6F4-F1
#
_cell.length_a   1.000
_cell.length_b   1.000
_cell.length_c   1.000
_cell.angle_alpha   90.00
_cell.angle_beta   90.00
_cell.angle_gamma   90.00
#
_symmetry.space_group_name_H-M   'P 1'
#
loop_
_entity.id
_entity.type
_entity.pdbx_description
1 polymer ?
#
loop_
_entity_poly.entity_id
_entity_poly.type
_entity_poly.pdbx_seq_one_letter_code
_entity_poly.pdbx_strand_id
1 'polypeptide(L)' 'MAIQRMDNVGIVVEDMDAAIAFFVELGMELEGRAEVEGLFADQCTGLDGVRCDI' A
#
# COMPACT_ATOMS: atom_id res chain seq x y z
N MET A 1 24.20 -11.82 -5.58
CA MET A 1 22.81 -11.32 -5.61
C MET A 1 22.77 -10.14 -6.57
N ALA A 2 21.75 -10.07 -7.42
CA ALA A 2 21.48 -8.94 -8.31
C ALA A 2 20.06 -8.44 -8.07
N ILE A 3 19.82 -7.17 -8.37
CA ILE A 3 18.48 -6.56 -8.32
C ILE A 3 17.61 -7.24 -9.38
N GLN A 4 16.41 -7.67 -9.00
CA GLN A 4 15.46 -8.32 -9.91
C GLN A 4 14.59 -7.29 -10.62
N ARG A 5 13.86 -6.49 -9.84
CA ARG A 5 12.99 -5.39 -10.30
C ARG A 5 12.58 -4.50 -9.12
N MET A 6 11.87 -3.42 -9.41
CA MET A 6 11.12 -2.64 -8.44
C MET A 6 9.66 -3.11 -8.48
N ASP A 7 9.16 -3.69 -7.39
CA ASP A 7 7.80 -4.25 -7.35
C ASP A 7 6.72 -3.15 -7.26
N ASN A 8 6.92 -2.12 -6.43
CA ASN A 8 5.97 -1.03 -6.25
C ASN A 8 6.62 0.21 -5.61
N VAL A 9 5.83 1.28 -5.51
CA VAL A 9 6.10 2.49 -4.71
C VAL A 9 4.91 2.68 -3.77
N GLY A 10 5.16 2.78 -2.46
CA GLY A 10 4.13 3.05 -1.47
C GLY A 10 3.87 4.55 -1.30
N ILE A 11 2.58 4.94 -1.20
CA ILE A 11 2.14 6.32 -0.98
C ILE A 11 1.12 6.30 0.16
N VAL A 12 1.35 7.10 1.21
CA VAL A 12 0.39 7.25 2.32
C VAL A 12 -0.60 8.35 1.95
N VAL A 13 -1.89 8.03 1.99
CA VAL A 13 -3.00 8.94 1.66
C VAL A 13 -4.03 8.97 2.78
N GLU A 14 -4.79 10.06 2.86
CA GLU A 14 -5.88 10.20 3.83
C GLU A 14 -7.16 9.47 3.39
N ASP A 15 -7.44 9.46 2.08
CA ASP A 15 -8.63 8.83 1.49
C ASP A 15 -8.22 7.85 0.37
N MET A 16 -8.47 6.57 0.62
CA MET A 16 -8.11 5.48 -0.29
C MET A 16 -8.98 5.46 -1.56
N ASP A 17 -10.28 5.76 -1.43
CA ASP A 17 -11.18 5.76 -2.58
C ASP A 17 -10.87 6.92 -3.53
N ALA A 18 -10.55 8.09 -2.97
CA ALA A 18 -10.10 9.24 -3.76
C ALA A 18 -8.77 8.97 -4.49
N ALA A 19 -7.81 8.33 -3.80
CA ALA A 19 -6.52 7.98 -4.40
C ALA A 19 -6.68 6.96 -5.55
N ILE A 20 -7.49 5.93 -5.36
CA ILE A 20 -7.77 4.93 -6.40
C ILE A 20 -8.44 5.59 -7.61
N ALA A 21 -9.45 6.45 -7.41
CA ALA A 21 -10.10 7.16 -8.50
C ALA A 21 -9.10 8.01 -9.31
N PHE A 22 -8.22 8.74 -8.62
CA PHE A 22 -7.17 9.54 -9.25
C PHE A 22 -6.22 8.69 -10.12
N PHE A 23 -5.70 7.58 -9.60
CA PHE A 23 -4.77 6.74 -10.37
C PHE A 23 -5.45 5.97 -11.51
N VAL A 24 -6.73 5.64 -11.37
CA VAL A 24 -7.53 5.06 -12.47
C VAL A 24 -7.68 6.06 -13.62
N GLU A 25 -7.91 7.35 -13.33
CA GLU A 25 -7.94 8.39 -14.37
C GLU A 25 -6.57 8.57 -15.08
N LEU A 26 -5.47 8.26 -14.39
CA LEU A 26 -4.13 8.23 -14.98
C LEU A 26 -3.84 6.96 -15.80
N GLY A 27 -4.78 6.01 -15.87
CA GLY A 27 -4.67 4.79 -16.67
C GLY A 27 -4.13 3.58 -15.91
N MET A 28 -4.11 3.61 -14.58
CA MET A 28 -3.84 2.43 -13.76
C MET A 28 -5.12 1.62 -13.50
N GLU A 29 -4.96 0.37 -13.09
CA GLU A 29 -6.06 -0.50 -12.72
C GLU A 29 -5.89 -0.95 -11.26
N LEU A 30 -7.01 -1.07 -10.54
CA LEU A 30 -7.00 -1.59 -9.18
C LEU A 30 -6.77 -3.11 -9.21
N GLU A 31 -5.62 -3.55 -8.70
CA GLU A 31 -5.29 -4.98 -8.61
C GLU A 31 -6.04 -5.68 -7.47
N GLY A 32 -6.16 -5.02 -6.31
CA GLY A 32 -6.84 -5.56 -5.15
C GLY A 32 -6.91 -4.55 -4.02
N ARG A 33 -7.64 -4.92 -2.96
CA ARG A 33 -7.68 -4.19 -1.69
C ARG A 33 -7.49 -5.17 -0.54
N ALA A 34 -6.74 -4.76 0.47
CA ALA A 34 -6.54 -5.54 1.67
C ALA A 34 -6.41 -4.63 2.89
N GLU A 35 -6.87 -5.15 4.03
CA GLU A 35 -6.57 -4.57 5.33
C GLU A 35 -5.34 -5.27 5.89
N VAL A 36 -4.36 -4.50 6.34
CA VAL A 36 -3.09 -4.99 6.87
C VAL A 36 -2.97 -4.59 8.33
N GLU A 37 -2.86 -5.59 9.20
CA GLU A 37 -2.73 -5.42 10.63
C GLU A 37 -1.93 -6.55 11.30
N GLY A 38 -1.55 -6.32 12.56
CA GLY A 38 -0.92 -7.32 13.42
C GLY A 38 0.61 -7.31 13.38
N LEU A 39 1.22 -8.27 14.08
CA LEU A 39 2.65 -8.24 14.41
C LEU A 39 3.59 -8.13 13.21
N PHE A 40 3.20 -8.65 12.04
CA PHE A 40 4.05 -8.54 10.85
C PHE A 40 4.13 -7.10 10.34
N ALA A 41 3.02 -6.35 10.38
CA ALA A 41 2.94 -4.96 9.97
C ALA A 41 3.71 -4.08 10.96
N ASP A 42 3.56 -4.36 12.26
CA ASP A 42 4.28 -3.67 13.33
C ASP A 42 5.79 -3.83 13.19
N GLN A 43 6.27 -5.06 12.96
CA GLN A 43 7.69 -5.34 12.78
C GLN A 43 8.26 -4.76 11.48
N CYS A 44 7.46 -4.70 10.42
CA CYS A 44 7.88 -4.13 9.14
C CYS A 44 8.07 -2.60 9.23
N THR A 45 7.22 -1.92 9.99
CA THR A 45 7.18 -0.46 10.11
C THR A 45 7.90 0.08 11.34
N GLY A 46 8.08 -0.74 12.38
CA GLY A 46 8.65 -0.35 13.67
C GLY A 46 7.67 0.41 14.58
N LEU A 47 6.36 0.27 14.35
CA LEU A 47 5.29 0.91 15.11
C LEU A 47 4.39 -0.16 15.73
N ASP A 48 3.86 0.07 16.93
CA ASP A 48 2.95 -0.88 17.59
C ASP A 48 1.49 -0.62 17.21
N GLY A 49 0.74 -1.67 16.90
CA GLY A 49 -0.70 -1.61 16.64
C GLY A 49 -1.07 -0.95 15.31
N VAL A 50 -0.24 -1.13 14.28
CA VAL A 50 -0.50 -0.61 12.93
C VAL A 50 -1.69 -1.33 12.32
N ARG A 51 -2.55 -0.50 11.73
CA ARG A 51 -3.65 -0.92 10.87
C ARG A 51 -3.73 0.02 9.69
N CYS A 52 -3.69 -0.50 8.48
CA CYS A 52 -3.84 0.29 7.26
C CYS A 52 -4.62 -0.46 6.18
N ASP A 53 -5.24 0.32 5.32
CA ASP A 53 -5.83 -0.18 4.08
C ASP A 53 -4.79 -0.02 2.95
N ILE A 54 -4.70 -1.01 2.07
CA ILE A 54 -3.89 -1.00 0.83
C ILE A 54 -4.70 -1.45 -0.37
#